data_AF-A0A840BED0-F1
#
_entry.id   AF-A0A840BED0-F1
#
_cell.length_a   1.000
_cell.length_b   1.000
_cell.length_c   1.000
_cell.angle_alpha   90.00
_cell.angle_beta   90.00
_cell.angle_gamma   90.00
#
_symmetry.space_group_name_H-M   'P 1'
#
loop_
_entity.id
_entity.type
_entity.pdbx_description
1 polymer ?
#
loop_
_entity_poly.entity_id
_entity_poly.type
_entity_poly.pdbx_seq_one_letter_code
_entity_poly.pdbx_strand_id
1 'polypeptide(L)'
;MNKYSANEAWQNLNQENPNARWKNFAARALDGAIMAEAHDPVRMHPDDRVFCMGSCFAKNIELRLLDAGLTVLSHPRFAPKDGSPFTPLPNIFNIQSVLNELSWAFDVAPHPPEANFVNDDEGFCYDPHSTIDLFRCKPEDARKRRAGVTANMRRLASCDVLILTLGLVEVWFDNKTGTYLNATLPQRLLTREPGRYELRVLDYQAVRDGLEKALALLRQFGKPDLELVISVSPVPLAATFRPIDVVIANNYSKATQVAAVLDFVGQNPGVHYVPSFETVTMSARRFVWEEDLRHVTPDIVARITQRFVAAIQDRAIAAPAAVPTDWPAQPYEVARNPDTPNFTSATPGDRDFPAGFPIVTASSCMEPRFDASGFMSTSRRIWHAERCPGYPQWVEFSFARPLTVRRLLIQSQEKHPERAPRRFSFHWWNGECWVSAATDVVATWDTGGQWLGWDLGPVTSQRFKLEIFENSGDPTYLTIHNVYLKP
;
A
#
# COMPACT_ATOMS: atom_id res chain seq x y z
N MET A 1 10.48 -24.34 -21.33
CA MET A 1 10.87 -23.21 -22.20
C MET A 1 9.66 -22.86 -23.04
N ASN A 2 9.14 -21.65 -22.88
CA ASN A 2 8.01 -21.18 -23.69
C ASN A 2 8.51 -20.97 -25.12
N LYS A 3 7.84 -21.60 -26.09
CA LYS A 3 8.20 -21.51 -27.52
C LYS A 3 7.01 -20.93 -28.26
N TYR A 4 7.28 -19.89 -29.03
CA TYR A 4 6.31 -19.25 -29.92
C TYR A 4 6.86 -19.35 -31.34
N SER A 5 6.03 -19.77 -32.28
CA SER A 5 6.38 -19.65 -33.70
C SER A 5 6.49 -18.17 -34.08
N ALA A 6 7.19 -17.88 -35.18
CA ALA A 6 7.30 -16.52 -35.69
C ALA A 6 5.91 -15.90 -35.94
N ASN A 7 4.96 -16.68 -36.46
CA ASN A 7 3.60 -16.22 -36.75
C ASN A 7 2.85 -15.87 -35.47
N GLU A 8 2.85 -16.76 -34.47
CA GLU A 8 2.20 -16.50 -33.18
C GLU A 8 2.81 -15.27 -32.48
N ALA A 9 4.14 -15.13 -32.50
CA ALA A 9 4.82 -13.98 -31.91
C ALA A 9 4.41 -12.66 -32.59
N TRP A 10 4.31 -12.64 -33.93
CA TRP A 10 3.89 -11.46 -34.67
C TRP A 10 2.39 -11.16 -34.54
N GLN A 11 1.54 -12.18 -34.48
CA GLN A 11 0.10 -12.03 -34.21
C GLN A 11 -0.14 -11.45 -32.82
N ASN A 12 0.54 -11.97 -31.80
CA ASN A 12 0.53 -11.44 -30.45
C ASN A 12 0.88 -9.94 -30.41
N LEU A 13 1.99 -9.54 -31.05
CA LEU A 13 2.46 -8.16 -31.03
C LEU A 13 1.56 -7.18 -31.82
N ASN A 14 0.92 -7.63 -32.90
CA ASN A 14 0.22 -6.76 -33.83
C ASN A 14 -1.30 -6.73 -33.65
N GLN A 15 -1.90 -7.80 -33.11
CA GLN A 15 -3.36 -7.99 -33.16
C GLN A 15 -3.95 -8.32 -31.78
N GLU A 16 -3.32 -9.21 -31.01
CA GLU A 16 -3.98 -9.81 -29.85
C GLU A 16 -3.65 -9.11 -28.52
N ASN A 17 -2.43 -8.57 -28.38
CA ASN A 17 -2.00 -7.97 -27.12
C ASN A 17 -1.87 -6.44 -27.23
N PRO A 18 -2.87 -5.66 -26.76
CA PRO A 18 -2.81 -4.20 -26.79
C PRO A 18 -1.73 -3.63 -25.85
N ASN A 19 -1.14 -4.46 -24.99
CA ASN A 19 -0.10 -4.08 -24.02
C ASN A 19 1.32 -4.52 -24.43
N ALA A 20 1.49 -5.15 -25.60
CA ALA A 20 2.78 -5.70 -26.05
C ALA A 20 3.86 -4.66 -26.37
N ARG A 21 3.52 -3.35 -26.43
CA ARG A 21 4.45 -2.29 -26.82
C ARG A 21 4.71 -1.32 -25.67
N TRP A 22 5.99 -0.99 -25.45
CA TRP A 22 6.41 -0.05 -24.40
C TRP A 22 5.74 1.32 -24.48
N LYS A 23 5.45 1.82 -25.70
CA LYS A 23 4.73 3.09 -25.88
C LYS A 23 3.35 3.09 -25.19
N ASN A 24 2.70 1.92 -25.10
CA ASN A 24 1.41 1.75 -24.42
C ASN A 24 1.59 1.71 -22.89
N PHE A 25 2.77 1.30 -22.40
CA PHE A 25 3.16 1.53 -21.01
C PHE A 25 3.42 3.01 -20.73
N ALA A 26 4.23 3.69 -21.56
CA ALA A 26 4.58 5.10 -21.35
C ALA A 26 3.33 6.01 -21.24
N ALA A 27 2.33 5.78 -22.09
CA ALA A 27 1.04 6.47 -22.04
C ALA A 27 0.26 6.24 -20.73
N ARG A 28 0.49 5.12 -20.03
CA ARG A 28 -0.15 4.77 -18.75
C ARG A 28 0.68 5.17 -17.52
N ALA A 29 2.00 5.33 -17.67
CA ALA A 29 2.95 5.39 -16.56
C ALA A 29 3.40 6.80 -16.17
N LEU A 30 3.41 7.75 -17.09
CA LEU A 30 4.03 9.06 -16.87
C LEU A 30 3.35 9.88 -15.76
N ASP A 31 2.04 9.70 -15.57
CA ASP A 31 1.26 10.47 -14.58
C ASP A 31 0.28 9.65 -13.73
N GLY A 32 0.54 8.37 -13.51
CA GLY A 32 -0.35 7.52 -12.73
C GLY A 32 0.30 6.27 -12.17
N ALA A 33 -0.53 5.49 -11.48
CA ALA A 33 -0.20 4.12 -11.14
C ALA A 33 -0.68 3.18 -12.25
N ILE A 34 0.29 2.52 -12.88
CA ILE A 34 0.02 1.47 -13.87
C ILE A 34 -0.59 0.25 -13.18
N MET A 35 -1.40 -0.49 -13.91
CA MET A 35 -1.85 -1.81 -13.46
C MET A 35 -1.38 -2.81 -14.50
N ALA A 36 -0.28 -3.52 -14.22
CA ALA A 36 0.18 -4.58 -15.10
C ALA A 36 -0.89 -5.67 -15.20
N GLU A 37 -1.15 -6.17 -16.41
CA GLU A 37 -2.16 -7.19 -16.66
C GLU A 37 -1.51 -8.58 -16.60
N ALA A 38 -2.16 -9.49 -15.87
CA ALA A 38 -1.82 -10.90 -15.90
C ALA A 38 -2.28 -11.51 -17.24
N HIS A 39 -1.62 -12.57 -17.67
CA HIS A 39 -2.00 -13.30 -18.88
C HIS A 39 -3.39 -13.93 -18.74
N ASP A 40 -3.66 -14.54 -17.58
CA ASP A 40 -4.93 -15.17 -17.26
C ASP A 40 -5.47 -14.63 -15.93
N PRO A 41 -6.70 -14.11 -15.88
CA PRO A 41 -7.32 -13.77 -14.61
C PRO A 41 -7.63 -15.07 -13.86
N VAL A 42 -7.27 -15.11 -12.58
CA VAL A 42 -7.80 -16.12 -11.65
C VAL A 42 -9.31 -16.02 -11.70
N ARG A 43 -10.03 -17.15 -11.58
CA ARG A 43 -11.48 -17.14 -11.38
C ARG A 43 -11.73 -17.61 -9.96
N MET A 44 -12.42 -16.79 -9.17
CA MET A 44 -12.80 -17.13 -7.80
C MET A 44 -14.32 -17.10 -7.74
N HIS A 45 -14.96 -18.02 -7.04
CA HIS A 45 -16.39 -17.96 -6.77
C HIS A 45 -16.66 -17.29 -5.42
N PRO A 46 -17.83 -16.65 -5.21
CA PRO A 46 -18.18 -16.09 -3.90
C PRO A 46 -18.13 -17.10 -2.76
N ASP A 47 -18.38 -18.38 -3.08
CA ASP A 47 -18.38 -19.50 -2.13
C ASP A 47 -17.00 -20.15 -1.94
N ASP A 48 -15.97 -19.70 -2.67
CA ASP A 48 -14.62 -20.25 -2.55
C ASP A 48 -14.05 -20.00 -1.16
N ARG A 49 -13.39 -21.04 -0.63
CA ARG A 49 -12.62 -20.96 0.59
C ARG A 49 -11.20 -20.55 0.22
N VAL A 50 -10.90 -19.28 0.41
CA VAL A 50 -9.59 -18.69 0.12
C VAL A 50 -8.67 -18.85 1.33
N PHE A 51 -7.39 -19.10 1.09
CA PHE A 51 -6.36 -19.10 2.12
C PHE A 51 -5.23 -18.16 1.71
N CYS A 52 -4.88 -17.19 2.55
CA CYS A 52 -3.82 -16.22 2.27
C CYS A 52 -2.59 -16.50 3.12
N MET A 53 -1.41 -16.54 2.49
CA MET A 53 -0.14 -16.61 3.20
C MET A 53 0.96 -15.84 2.46
N GLY A 54 1.98 -15.40 3.20
CA GLY A 54 3.14 -14.77 2.60
C GLY A 54 3.63 -13.54 3.36
N SER A 55 4.25 -12.61 2.62
CA SER A 55 4.75 -11.34 3.13
C SER A 55 3.65 -10.45 3.74
N CYS A 56 4.02 -9.32 4.35
CA CYS A 56 3.07 -8.31 4.87
C CYS A 56 2.00 -7.88 3.84
N PHE A 57 2.32 -7.95 2.55
CA PHE A 57 1.37 -7.64 1.48
C PHE A 57 0.21 -8.65 1.40
N ALA A 58 0.43 -9.91 1.78
CA ALA A 58 -0.62 -10.93 1.84
C ALA A 58 -1.72 -10.59 2.86
N LYS A 59 -1.37 -9.96 4.00
CA LYS A 59 -2.35 -9.51 5.00
C LYS A 59 -3.27 -8.41 4.46
N ASN A 60 -2.71 -7.52 3.65
CA ASN A 60 -3.50 -6.49 2.99
C ASN A 60 -4.50 -7.11 2.00
N ILE A 61 -4.06 -8.12 1.24
CA ILE A 61 -4.94 -8.88 0.35
C ILE A 61 -6.03 -9.60 1.14
N GLU A 62 -5.66 -10.28 2.24
CA GLU A 62 -6.59 -10.98 3.14
C GLU A 62 -7.73 -10.07 3.61
N LEU A 63 -7.42 -8.88 4.13
CA LEU A 63 -8.42 -7.92 4.61
C LEU A 63 -9.40 -7.49 3.52
N ARG A 64 -8.92 -7.27 2.29
CA ARG A 64 -9.77 -6.84 1.18
C ARG A 64 -10.65 -7.96 0.64
N LEU A 65 -10.19 -9.21 0.70
CA LEU A 65 -11.04 -10.37 0.37
C LEU A 65 -12.17 -10.55 1.38
N LEU A 66 -11.91 -10.25 2.66
CA LEU A 66 -12.95 -10.19 3.69
C LEU A 66 -13.96 -9.08 3.44
N ASP A 67 -13.50 -7.89 3.06
CA ASP A 67 -14.36 -6.76 2.68
C ASP A 67 -15.25 -7.11 1.48
N ALA A 68 -14.73 -7.93 0.55
CA ALA A 68 -15.45 -8.46 -0.60
C ALA A 68 -16.38 -9.65 -0.28
N GLY A 69 -16.44 -10.09 0.99
CA GLY A 69 -17.38 -11.12 1.45
C GLY A 69 -16.92 -12.57 1.28
N LEU A 70 -15.67 -12.82 0.88
CA LEU A 70 -15.16 -14.19 0.69
C LEU A 70 -14.87 -14.89 2.03
N THR A 71 -14.89 -16.22 1.98
CA THR A 71 -14.47 -17.06 3.10
C THR A 71 -12.94 -17.17 3.13
N VAL A 72 -12.28 -16.39 3.99
CA VAL A 72 -10.82 -16.41 4.10
C VAL A 72 -10.37 -17.24 5.30
N LEU A 73 -10.05 -18.52 5.06
CA LEU A 73 -9.74 -19.51 6.09
C LEU A 73 -8.59 -19.08 6.99
N SER A 74 -7.53 -18.46 6.46
CA SER A 74 -6.36 -18.03 7.24
C SER A 74 -6.70 -16.98 8.31
N HIS A 75 -7.81 -16.25 8.15
CA HIS A 75 -8.17 -15.12 8.99
C HIS A 75 -8.89 -15.55 10.30
N PRO A 76 -8.65 -14.88 11.45
CA PRO A 76 -9.25 -15.23 12.74
C PRO A 76 -10.78 -15.23 12.79
N ARG A 77 -11.44 -14.46 11.91
CA ARG A 77 -12.90 -14.44 11.74
C ARG A 77 -13.47 -15.84 11.45
N PHE A 78 -12.67 -16.70 10.80
CA PHE A 78 -13.04 -18.05 10.41
C PHE A 78 -12.35 -19.11 11.27
N ALA A 79 -11.82 -18.75 12.45
CA ALA A 79 -11.27 -19.73 13.39
C ALA A 79 -12.35 -20.76 13.81
N PRO A 80 -11.98 -22.03 14.04
CA PRO A 80 -12.91 -23.05 14.55
C PRO A 80 -13.56 -22.63 15.88
N LYS A 81 -14.87 -22.85 16.01
CA LYS A 81 -15.64 -22.52 17.23
C LYS A 81 -15.70 -23.66 18.25
N ASP A 82 -15.22 -24.83 17.88
CA ASP A 82 -15.24 -26.07 18.67
C ASP A 82 -14.07 -26.17 19.66
N GLY A 83 -13.24 -25.13 19.76
CA GLY A 83 -12.05 -25.10 20.61
C GLY A 83 -10.81 -25.73 19.99
N SER A 84 -10.87 -26.14 18.71
CA SER A 84 -9.67 -26.59 17.98
C SER A 84 -8.58 -25.50 18.00
N PRO A 85 -7.30 -25.88 18.12
CA PRO A 85 -6.20 -24.92 18.13
C PRO A 85 -6.19 -24.03 16.89
N PHE A 86 -6.00 -22.73 17.09
CA PHE A 86 -5.88 -21.76 16.01
C PHE A 86 -4.96 -20.62 16.44
N THR A 87 -4.00 -20.29 15.58
CA THR A 87 -3.20 -19.06 15.65
C THR A 87 -3.17 -18.43 14.25
N PRO A 88 -3.37 -17.10 14.12
CA PRO A 88 -3.11 -16.40 12.87
C PRO A 88 -1.67 -16.64 12.37
N LEU A 89 -1.48 -16.71 11.06
CA LEU A 89 -0.17 -16.97 10.49
C LEU A 89 0.80 -15.80 10.75
N PRO A 90 2.09 -16.10 11.01
CA PRO A 90 3.13 -15.09 10.88
C PRO A 90 3.25 -14.66 9.40
N ASN A 91 3.90 -13.53 9.16
CA ASN A 91 4.31 -13.21 7.79
C ASN A 91 5.41 -14.20 7.39
N ILE A 92 5.25 -14.87 6.25
CA ILE A 92 6.19 -15.88 5.74
C ILE A 92 6.78 -15.35 4.43
N PHE A 93 8.06 -15.01 4.42
CA PHE A 93 8.61 -14.18 3.34
C PHE A 93 9.30 -14.94 2.23
N ASN A 94 9.73 -16.18 2.45
CA ASN A 94 10.51 -16.93 1.46
C ASN A 94 9.90 -18.32 1.24
N ILE A 95 10.11 -18.88 0.05
CA ILE A 95 9.50 -20.16 -0.35
C ILE A 95 9.97 -21.35 0.50
N GLN A 96 11.18 -21.31 1.05
CA GLN A 96 11.67 -22.39 1.90
C GLN A 96 10.96 -22.42 3.26
N SER A 97 10.64 -21.26 3.83
CA SER A 97 9.80 -21.18 5.03
C SER A 97 8.35 -21.58 4.75
N VAL A 98 7.81 -21.26 3.57
CA VAL A 98 6.50 -21.78 3.13
C VAL A 98 6.52 -23.31 3.09
N LEU A 99 7.57 -23.90 2.51
CA LEU A 99 7.75 -25.34 2.48
C LEU A 99 7.82 -25.98 3.86
N ASN A 100 8.50 -25.34 4.82
CA ASN A 100 8.52 -25.85 6.19
C ASN A 100 7.12 -25.91 6.79
N GLU A 101 6.35 -24.81 6.67
CA GLU A 101 4.99 -24.74 7.23
C GLU A 101 4.05 -25.76 6.59
N LEU A 102 4.13 -25.97 5.27
CA LEU A 102 3.40 -27.04 4.59
C LEU A 102 3.85 -28.43 5.08
N SER A 103 5.16 -28.63 5.22
CA SER A 103 5.72 -29.91 5.63
C SER A 103 5.36 -30.28 7.07
N TRP A 104 5.30 -29.30 7.98
CA TRP A 104 4.82 -29.51 9.34
C TRP A 104 3.31 -29.71 9.41
N ALA A 105 2.54 -28.97 8.61
CA ALA A 105 1.09 -29.11 8.58
C ALA A 105 0.66 -30.51 8.12
N PHE A 106 1.36 -31.07 7.14
CA PHE A 106 1.05 -32.38 6.57
C PHE A 106 1.94 -33.52 7.11
N ASP A 107 2.67 -33.28 8.21
CA ASP A 107 3.44 -34.29 8.94
C ASP A 107 4.48 -35.04 8.07
N VAL A 108 5.08 -34.35 7.09
CA VAL A 108 6.14 -34.87 6.19
C VAL A 108 7.54 -34.32 6.51
N ALA A 109 7.65 -33.36 7.43
CA ALA A 109 8.92 -32.82 7.85
C ALA A 109 9.74 -33.84 8.66
N PRO A 110 11.08 -33.86 8.52
CA PRO A 110 11.94 -34.77 9.30
C PRO A 110 12.00 -34.40 10.79
N HIS A 111 11.73 -33.14 11.12
CA HIS A 111 11.76 -32.61 12.48
C HIS A 111 10.54 -31.72 12.74
N PRO A 112 10.01 -31.72 13.97
CA PRO A 112 8.94 -30.80 14.36
C PRO A 112 9.47 -29.36 14.43
N PRO A 113 8.61 -28.33 14.31
CA PRO A 113 9.04 -26.93 14.33
C PRO A 113 9.75 -26.53 15.64
N GLU A 114 9.41 -27.17 16.76
CA GLU A 114 10.03 -26.96 18.07
C GLU A 114 11.52 -27.32 18.09
N ALA A 115 12.03 -28.10 17.13
CA ALA A 115 13.45 -28.40 17.01
C ALA A 115 14.30 -27.13 16.75
N ASN A 116 13.70 -26.08 16.20
CA ASN A 116 14.35 -24.79 15.97
C ASN A 116 14.21 -23.81 17.15
N PHE A 117 13.50 -24.17 18.22
CA PHE A 117 13.31 -23.26 19.35
C PHE A 117 14.63 -23.00 20.07
N VAL A 118 14.87 -21.74 20.45
CA VAL A 118 16.09 -21.33 21.14
C VAL A 118 15.71 -20.66 22.46
N ASN A 119 16.13 -21.25 23.59
CA ASN A 119 15.93 -20.64 24.89
C ASN A 119 17.02 -19.60 25.19
N ASP A 120 16.65 -18.52 25.85
CA ASP A 120 17.61 -17.58 26.44
C ASP A 120 17.79 -17.81 27.94
N ASP A 121 18.74 -17.08 28.52
CA ASP A 121 19.15 -17.26 29.92
C ASP A 121 18.15 -16.64 30.91
N GLU A 122 17.13 -15.95 30.40
CA GLU A 122 16.05 -15.31 31.18
C GLU A 122 14.79 -16.20 31.25
N GLY A 123 14.87 -17.43 30.75
CA GLY A 123 13.75 -18.38 30.73
C GLY A 123 12.73 -18.13 29.63
N PHE A 124 13.05 -17.30 28.64
CA PHE A 124 12.23 -17.12 27.44
C PHE A 124 12.69 -18.03 26.31
N CYS A 125 11.78 -18.25 25.36
CA CYS A 125 11.98 -19.07 24.18
C CYS A 125 11.77 -18.23 22.92
N TYR A 126 12.66 -18.42 21.94
CA TYR A 126 12.57 -17.88 20.60
C TYR A 126 12.06 -18.93 19.62
N ASP A 127 10.94 -18.64 18.96
CA ASP A 127 10.43 -19.38 17.81
C ASP A 127 10.83 -18.63 16.52
N PRO A 128 11.88 -19.05 15.79
CA PRO A 128 12.36 -18.37 14.58
C PRO A 128 11.39 -18.49 13.41
N HIS A 129 10.27 -19.18 13.57
CA HIS A 129 9.22 -19.30 12.57
C HIS A 129 8.03 -18.38 12.85
N SER A 130 8.06 -17.60 13.94
CA SER A 130 6.99 -16.67 14.35
C SER A 130 7.22 -15.23 13.85
N THR A 131 6.23 -14.35 14.06
CA THR A 131 6.35 -12.91 13.82
C THR A 131 7.29 -12.25 14.83
N ILE A 132 8.07 -11.25 14.41
CA ILE A 132 9.09 -10.58 15.25
C ILE A 132 8.51 -10.06 16.58
N ASP A 133 7.27 -9.59 16.62
CA ASP A 133 6.66 -9.08 17.85
C ASP A 133 6.30 -10.19 18.87
N LEU A 134 6.17 -11.43 18.39
CA LEU A 134 5.70 -12.58 19.17
C LEU A 134 6.71 -13.74 19.22
N PHE A 135 7.87 -13.60 18.57
CA PHE A 135 8.85 -14.67 18.45
C PHE A 135 9.55 -14.99 19.77
N ARG A 136 9.62 -14.04 20.72
CA ARG A 136 10.15 -14.25 22.08
C ARG A 136 8.99 -14.29 23.09
N CYS A 137 8.79 -15.42 23.75
CA CYS A 137 7.75 -15.57 24.78
C CYS A 137 8.09 -16.72 25.75
N LYS A 138 7.20 -17.06 26.68
CA LYS A 138 7.42 -18.23 27.54
C LYS A 138 7.41 -19.51 26.68
N PRO A 139 8.22 -20.54 27.02
CA PRO A 139 8.31 -21.78 26.23
C PRO A 139 6.96 -22.46 25.98
N GLU A 140 6.03 -22.44 26.94
CA GLU A 140 4.69 -23.01 26.80
C GLU A 140 3.83 -22.22 25.80
N ASP A 141 3.89 -20.89 25.85
CA ASP A 141 3.19 -20.01 24.91
C ASP A 141 3.73 -20.18 23.49
N ALA A 142 5.05 -20.36 23.32
CA ALA A 142 5.68 -20.63 22.03
C ALA A 142 5.13 -21.92 21.41
N ARG A 143 5.10 -23.02 22.17
CA ARG A 143 4.55 -24.31 21.73
C ARG A 143 3.06 -24.22 21.41
N LYS A 144 2.27 -23.58 22.28
CA LYS A 144 0.83 -23.39 22.05
C LYS A 144 0.57 -22.59 20.77
N ARG A 145 1.32 -21.50 20.57
CA ARG A 145 1.21 -20.67 19.36
C ARG A 145 1.57 -21.47 18.12
N ARG A 146 2.68 -22.19 18.14
CA ARG A 146 3.16 -23.03 17.04
C ARG A 146 2.16 -24.13 16.68
N ALA A 147 1.62 -24.83 17.67
CA ALA A 147 0.55 -25.82 17.45
C ALA A 147 -0.68 -25.19 16.78
N GLY A 148 -1.08 -23.98 17.18
CA GLY A 148 -2.19 -23.26 16.54
C GLY A 148 -1.87 -22.78 15.12
N VAL A 149 -0.62 -22.43 14.79
CA VAL A 149 -0.19 -22.09 13.43
C VAL A 149 -0.25 -23.34 12.55
N THR A 150 0.32 -24.46 13.00
CA THR A 150 0.27 -25.74 12.28
C THR A 150 -1.17 -26.22 12.05
N ALA A 151 -2.04 -26.09 13.07
CA ALA A 151 -3.46 -26.40 12.94
C ALA A 151 -4.18 -25.48 11.94
N ASN A 152 -3.85 -24.19 11.89
CA ASN A 152 -4.38 -23.28 10.88
C ASN A 152 -3.89 -23.66 9.47
N MET A 153 -2.60 -23.95 9.30
CA MET A 153 -2.01 -24.38 8.02
C MET A 153 -2.67 -25.66 7.47
N ARG A 154 -3.05 -26.62 8.32
CA ARG A 154 -3.78 -27.84 7.91
C ARG A 154 -5.09 -27.55 7.19
N ARG A 155 -5.70 -26.38 7.40
CA ARG A 155 -6.95 -25.99 6.75
C ARG A 155 -6.80 -25.75 5.25
N LEU A 156 -5.57 -25.63 4.74
CA LEU A 156 -5.26 -25.65 3.30
C LEU A 156 -5.79 -26.90 2.60
N ALA A 157 -5.93 -28.04 3.30
CA ALA A 157 -6.54 -29.25 2.74
C ALA A 157 -7.98 -29.03 2.24
N SER A 158 -8.66 -28.01 2.75
CA SER A 158 -10.04 -27.65 2.42
C SER A 158 -10.17 -26.35 1.61
N CYS A 159 -9.06 -25.79 1.17
CA CYS A 159 -8.98 -24.54 0.45
C CYS A 159 -9.28 -24.75 -1.04
N ASP A 160 -9.99 -23.81 -1.65
CA ASP A 160 -10.27 -23.75 -3.10
C ASP A 160 -9.21 -22.90 -3.80
N VAL A 161 -8.76 -21.81 -3.16
CA VAL A 161 -7.79 -20.88 -3.74
C VAL A 161 -6.73 -20.45 -2.73
N LEU A 162 -5.47 -20.80 -2.97
CA LEU A 162 -4.34 -20.35 -2.16
C LEU A 162 -3.70 -19.11 -2.79
N ILE A 163 -3.68 -18.01 -2.04
CA ILE A 163 -2.92 -16.81 -2.40
C ILE A 163 -1.60 -16.80 -1.65
N LEU A 164 -0.51 -16.97 -2.39
CA LEU A 164 0.86 -16.96 -1.89
C LEU A 164 1.60 -15.69 -2.34
N THR A 165 2.06 -14.87 -1.39
CA THR A 165 2.87 -13.69 -1.70
C THR A 165 4.31 -13.83 -1.22
N LEU A 166 5.24 -14.00 -2.16
CA LEU A 166 6.67 -14.13 -1.87
C LEU A 166 7.31 -12.76 -1.56
N GLY A 167 8.29 -12.73 -0.67
CA GLY A 167 8.84 -11.52 -0.07
C GLY A 167 10.34 -11.34 -0.32
N LEU A 168 11.17 -12.34 -0.07
CA LEU A 168 12.62 -12.20 -0.10
C LEU A 168 13.36 -13.53 -0.36
N VAL A 169 14.63 -13.43 -0.76
CA VAL A 169 15.52 -14.59 -1.00
C VAL A 169 16.66 -14.72 0.01
N GLU A 170 16.81 -13.78 0.93
CA GLU A 170 17.90 -13.77 1.91
C GLU A 170 17.44 -14.37 3.23
N VAL A 171 17.87 -15.59 3.53
CA VAL A 171 17.27 -16.44 4.55
C VAL A 171 18.35 -17.13 5.40
N TRP A 172 18.13 -17.17 6.70
CA TRP A 172 19.00 -17.91 7.62
C TRP A 172 18.70 -19.41 7.55
N PHE A 173 19.73 -20.24 7.59
CA PHE A 173 19.63 -21.70 7.58
C PHE A 173 20.23 -22.26 8.86
N ASP A 174 19.52 -23.16 9.52
CA ASP A 174 19.98 -23.89 10.71
C ASP A 174 20.61 -25.22 10.28
N ASN A 175 21.94 -25.27 10.22
CA ASN A 175 22.73 -26.44 9.85
C ASN A 175 22.49 -27.64 10.78
N LYS A 176 22.03 -27.42 12.01
CA LYS A 176 21.75 -28.50 12.97
C LYS A 176 20.48 -29.27 12.61
N THR A 177 19.45 -28.57 12.12
CA THR A 177 18.13 -29.15 11.82
C THR A 177 17.87 -29.26 10.32
N GLY A 178 18.76 -28.73 9.48
CA GLY A 178 18.58 -28.70 8.04
C GLY A 178 17.42 -27.80 7.57
N THR A 179 17.04 -26.80 8.38
CA THR A 179 15.80 -26.04 8.19
C THR A 179 16.06 -24.55 7.93
N TYR A 180 15.36 -23.97 6.96
CA TYR A 180 15.38 -22.52 6.71
C TYR A 180 14.52 -21.76 7.74
N LEU A 181 15.01 -20.67 8.30
CA LEU A 181 14.31 -19.88 9.32
C LEU A 181 13.43 -18.80 8.68
N ASN A 182 12.23 -18.58 9.21
CA ASN A 182 11.36 -17.50 8.72
C ASN A 182 11.83 -16.10 9.19
N ALA A 183 12.36 -16.02 10.41
CA ALA A 183 12.85 -14.79 11.01
C ALA A 183 14.31 -14.95 11.48
N THR A 184 15.06 -13.85 11.44
CA THR A 184 16.41 -13.80 11.99
C THR A 184 16.35 -13.80 13.53
N LEU A 185 17.18 -14.62 14.16
CA LEU A 185 17.37 -14.57 15.61
C LEU A 185 18.26 -13.37 15.97
N PRO A 186 18.15 -12.82 17.19
CA PRO A 186 19.10 -11.83 17.68
C PRO A 186 20.55 -12.31 17.51
N GLN A 187 21.45 -11.41 17.09
CA GLN A 187 22.86 -11.74 16.86
C GLN A 187 23.49 -12.49 18.04
N ARG A 188 23.20 -12.06 19.28
CA ARG A 188 23.67 -12.69 20.52
C ARG A 188 23.31 -14.17 20.65
N LEU A 189 22.26 -14.64 19.97
CA LEU A 189 21.85 -16.06 19.95
C LEU A 189 22.48 -16.79 18.77
N LEU A 190 22.54 -16.15 17.58
CA LEU A 190 23.18 -16.72 16.41
C LEU A 190 24.67 -17.03 16.66
N THR A 191 25.35 -16.19 17.45
CA THR A 191 26.78 -16.34 17.76
C THR A 191 27.08 -17.31 18.92
N ARG A 192 26.06 -17.85 19.62
CA ARG A 192 26.28 -18.82 20.73
C ARG A 192 26.83 -20.15 20.25
N GLU A 193 26.37 -20.59 19.09
CA GLU A 193 26.78 -21.84 18.46
C GLU A 193 27.43 -21.51 17.10
N PRO A 194 28.73 -21.16 17.07
CA PRO A 194 29.42 -20.86 15.82
C PRO A 194 29.27 -22.01 14.81
N GLY A 195 28.81 -21.68 13.59
CA GLY A 195 28.59 -22.67 12.52
C GLY A 195 27.20 -23.29 12.47
N ARG A 196 26.35 -23.09 13.50
CA ARG A 196 24.96 -23.58 13.45
C ARG A 196 24.12 -22.81 12.43
N TYR A 197 24.29 -21.50 12.36
CA TYR A 197 23.47 -20.66 11.49
C TYR A 197 24.29 -20.05 10.37
N GLU A 198 23.76 -20.09 9.16
CA GLU A 198 24.38 -19.47 7.99
C GLU A 198 23.36 -18.69 7.17
N LEU A 199 23.81 -17.59 6.58
CA LEU A 199 23.00 -16.83 5.64
C LEU A 199 23.04 -17.52 4.27
N ARG A 200 21.88 -17.92 3.75
CA ARG A 200 21.72 -18.41 2.38
C ARG A 200 20.93 -17.41 1.55
N VAL A 201 21.42 -17.15 0.35
CA VAL A 201 20.72 -16.35 -0.66
C VAL A 201 20.16 -17.33 -1.67
N LEU A 202 18.84 -17.46 -1.74
CA LEU A 202 18.20 -18.32 -2.72
C LEU A 202 18.43 -17.77 -4.12
N ASP A 203 18.92 -18.61 -5.02
CA ASP A 203 18.98 -18.33 -6.43
C ASP A 203 17.67 -18.74 -7.13
N TYR A 204 17.63 -18.56 -8.45
CA TYR A 204 16.48 -18.91 -9.27
C TYR A 204 16.07 -20.38 -9.10
N GLN A 205 17.03 -21.32 -9.11
CA GLN A 205 16.71 -22.75 -9.03
C GLN A 205 16.18 -23.12 -7.64
N ALA A 206 16.79 -22.60 -6.59
CA ALA A 206 16.32 -22.81 -5.22
C ALA A 206 14.89 -22.28 -5.00
N VAL A 207 14.52 -21.18 -5.65
CA VAL A 207 13.14 -20.67 -5.62
C VAL A 207 12.20 -21.59 -6.39
N ARG A 208 12.58 -22.00 -7.60
CA ARG A 208 11.77 -22.88 -8.46
C ARG A 208 11.55 -24.26 -7.84
N ASP A 209 12.61 -24.92 -7.38
CA ASP A 209 12.52 -26.19 -6.69
C ASP A 209 11.65 -26.08 -5.43
N GLY A 210 11.71 -24.93 -4.76
CA GLY A 210 10.85 -24.60 -3.64
C GLY A 210 9.36 -24.61 -4.02
N LEU A 211 9.02 -23.92 -5.12
CA LEU A 211 7.67 -23.82 -5.65
C LEU A 211 7.13 -25.19 -6.11
N GLU A 212 7.94 -25.98 -6.83
CA GLU A 212 7.56 -27.31 -7.30
C GLU A 212 7.27 -28.26 -6.13
N LYS A 213 8.12 -28.26 -5.10
CA LYS A 213 7.88 -29.05 -3.88
C LYS A 213 6.62 -28.59 -3.14
N ALA A 214 6.37 -27.28 -3.08
CA ALA A 214 5.20 -26.74 -2.40
C ALA A 214 3.93 -27.17 -3.12
N LEU A 215 3.91 -27.05 -4.45
CA LEU A 215 2.80 -27.49 -5.29
C LEU A 215 2.59 -28.99 -5.22
N ALA A 216 3.66 -29.80 -5.15
CA ALA A 216 3.53 -31.25 -4.95
C ALA A 216 2.82 -31.58 -3.63
N LEU A 217 3.18 -30.92 -2.52
CA LEU A 217 2.49 -31.09 -1.24
C LEU A 217 1.03 -30.63 -1.32
N LEU A 218 0.77 -29.47 -1.94
CA LEU A 218 -0.58 -28.95 -2.12
C LEU A 218 -1.45 -29.87 -2.97
N ARG A 219 -0.92 -30.46 -4.04
CA ARG A 219 -1.63 -31.45 -4.88
C ARG A 219 -1.85 -32.78 -4.16
N GLN A 220 -0.93 -33.17 -3.26
CA GLN A 220 -1.02 -34.41 -2.51
C GLN A 220 -2.05 -34.32 -1.37
N PHE A 221 -2.12 -33.20 -0.66
CA PHE A 221 -2.91 -33.04 0.57
C PHE A 221 -4.06 -32.04 0.45
N GLY A 222 -4.11 -31.25 -0.61
CA GLY A 222 -5.16 -30.28 -0.92
C GLY A 222 -6.26 -30.85 -1.80
N LYS A 223 -7.16 -29.97 -2.22
CA LYS A 223 -8.19 -30.32 -3.20
C LYS A 223 -7.57 -30.56 -4.59
N PRO A 224 -8.11 -31.49 -5.39
CA PRO A 224 -7.61 -31.75 -6.75
C PRO A 224 -7.66 -30.54 -7.69
N ASP A 225 -8.60 -29.63 -7.46
CA ASP A 225 -8.89 -28.42 -8.23
C ASP A 225 -8.44 -27.13 -7.51
N LEU A 226 -7.56 -27.23 -6.51
CA LEU A 226 -6.97 -26.07 -5.85
C LEU A 226 -6.26 -25.16 -6.86
N GLU A 227 -6.68 -23.89 -6.90
CA GLU A 227 -6.01 -22.84 -7.66
C GLU A 227 -4.93 -22.17 -6.81
N LEU A 228 -3.72 -22.03 -7.37
CA LEU A 228 -2.60 -21.36 -6.70
C LEU A 228 -2.34 -20.00 -7.34
N VAL A 229 -2.53 -18.93 -6.58
CA VAL A 229 -2.25 -17.56 -7.03
C VAL A 229 -0.97 -17.07 -6.38
N ILE A 230 0.04 -16.74 -7.18
CA ILE A 230 1.33 -16.29 -6.71
C ILE A 230 1.53 -14.83 -7.05
N SER A 231 2.08 -14.06 -6.11
CA SER A 231 2.55 -12.71 -6.34
C SER A 231 3.91 -12.47 -5.68
N VAL A 232 4.67 -11.51 -6.20
CA VAL A 232 5.92 -11.05 -5.57
C VAL A 232 5.66 -9.69 -4.91
N SER A 233 5.96 -9.61 -3.63
CA SER A 233 5.73 -8.42 -2.82
C SER A 233 6.57 -7.24 -3.31
N PRO A 234 5.96 -6.06 -3.54
CA PRO A 234 6.71 -4.86 -3.89
C PRO A 234 7.51 -4.28 -2.72
N VAL A 235 7.15 -4.62 -1.47
CA VAL A 235 7.74 -4.06 -0.26
C VAL A 235 9.26 -4.28 -0.24
N PRO A 236 10.08 -3.21 -0.17
CA PRO A 236 11.53 -3.33 -0.18
C PRO A 236 12.09 -4.05 1.05
N LEU A 237 13.26 -4.69 0.91
CA LEU A 237 14.03 -5.19 2.06
C LEU A 237 14.29 -4.07 3.07
N ALA A 238 14.18 -4.38 4.37
CA ALA A 238 14.54 -3.42 5.44
C ALA A 238 16.06 -3.27 5.57
N ALA A 239 16.77 -4.38 5.38
CA ALA A 239 18.21 -4.47 5.48
C ALA A 239 18.68 -5.67 4.65
N THR A 240 19.98 -5.75 4.40
CA THR A 240 20.68 -6.94 3.90
C THR A 240 21.85 -7.23 4.84
N PHE A 241 22.10 -8.49 5.12
CA PHE A 241 23.26 -8.99 5.86
C PHE A 241 24.49 -9.19 4.95
N ARG A 242 24.32 -9.00 3.63
CA ARG A 242 25.40 -9.12 2.65
C ARG A 242 26.20 -7.82 2.59
N PRO A 243 27.48 -7.86 2.22
CA PRO A 243 28.33 -6.66 2.12
C PRO A 243 28.08 -5.88 0.83
N ILE A 244 26.81 -5.56 0.54
CA ILE A 244 26.40 -4.80 -0.64
C ILE A 244 25.25 -3.84 -0.31
N ASP A 245 24.96 -2.92 -1.23
CA ASP A 245 23.86 -1.97 -1.10
C ASP A 245 22.48 -2.67 -1.05
N VAL A 246 21.59 -2.19 -0.16
CA VAL A 246 20.25 -2.77 0.03
C VAL A 246 19.37 -2.65 -1.22
N VAL A 247 19.57 -1.64 -2.08
CA VAL A 247 18.88 -1.50 -3.36
C VAL A 247 19.28 -2.61 -4.32
N ILE A 248 20.59 -2.94 -4.39
CA ILE A 248 21.09 -4.06 -5.20
C ILE A 248 20.52 -5.37 -4.65
N ALA A 249 20.53 -5.54 -3.32
CA ALA A 249 19.98 -6.73 -2.69
C ALA A 249 18.49 -6.90 -2.92
N ASN A 250 17.73 -5.81 -2.82
CA ASN A 250 16.31 -5.80 -3.08
C ASN A 250 16.01 -6.16 -4.54
N ASN A 251 16.70 -5.51 -5.50
CA ASN A 251 16.50 -5.79 -6.91
C ASN A 251 16.81 -7.24 -7.26
N TYR A 252 17.94 -7.78 -6.79
CA TYR A 252 18.27 -9.20 -6.96
C TYR A 252 17.17 -10.09 -6.36
N SER A 253 16.74 -9.79 -5.13
CA SER A 253 15.74 -10.59 -4.43
C SER A 253 14.41 -10.65 -5.17
N LYS A 254 13.90 -9.52 -5.66
CA LYS A 254 12.60 -9.48 -6.33
C LYS A 254 12.68 -10.03 -7.75
N ALA A 255 13.70 -9.65 -8.52
CA ALA A 255 13.88 -10.12 -9.89
C ALA A 255 14.05 -11.65 -9.97
N THR A 256 14.83 -12.25 -9.06
CA THR A 256 15.00 -13.71 -8.98
C THR A 256 13.67 -14.42 -8.72
N GLN A 257 12.85 -13.90 -7.80
CA GLN A 257 11.54 -14.47 -7.49
C GLN A 257 10.56 -14.30 -8.67
N VAL A 258 10.50 -13.12 -9.29
CA VAL A 258 9.63 -12.87 -10.46
C VAL A 258 9.98 -13.82 -11.60
N ALA A 259 11.26 -13.95 -11.95
CA ALA A 259 11.69 -14.86 -13.01
C ALA A 259 11.34 -16.32 -12.71
N ALA A 260 11.62 -16.79 -11.49
CA ALA A 260 11.30 -18.15 -11.06
C ALA A 260 9.79 -18.44 -11.09
N VAL A 261 8.98 -17.49 -10.61
CA VAL A 261 7.51 -17.62 -10.56
C VAL A 261 6.90 -17.64 -11.95
N LEU A 262 7.31 -16.74 -12.85
CA LEU A 262 6.77 -16.69 -14.22
C LEU A 262 7.03 -17.99 -14.98
N ASP A 263 8.25 -18.54 -14.87
CA ASP A 263 8.57 -19.81 -15.52
C ASP A 263 7.87 -21.00 -14.86
N PHE A 264 7.64 -20.95 -13.55
CA PHE A 264 6.89 -21.96 -12.81
C PHE A 264 5.40 -21.97 -13.22
N VAL A 265 4.79 -20.78 -13.30
CA VAL A 265 3.40 -20.59 -13.75
C VAL A 265 3.20 -21.13 -15.16
N GLY A 266 4.09 -20.79 -16.09
CA GLY A 266 4.01 -21.28 -17.48
C GLY A 266 4.14 -22.81 -17.64
N GLN A 267 4.53 -23.53 -16.59
CA GLN A 267 4.72 -24.98 -16.62
C GLN A 267 3.68 -25.75 -15.79
N ASN A 268 2.85 -25.04 -15.02
CA ASN A 268 1.93 -25.65 -14.07
C ASN A 268 0.49 -25.10 -14.27
N PRO A 269 -0.41 -25.87 -14.90
CA PRO A 269 -1.82 -25.53 -14.96
C PRO A 269 -2.42 -25.40 -13.55
N GLY A 270 -3.38 -24.50 -13.39
CA GLY A 270 -3.98 -24.16 -12.09
C GLY A 270 -3.10 -23.26 -11.21
N VAL A 271 -2.06 -22.66 -11.80
CA VAL A 271 -1.18 -21.69 -11.13
C VAL A 271 -1.23 -20.37 -11.88
N HIS A 272 -1.39 -19.27 -11.15
CA HIS A 272 -1.59 -17.94 -11.70
C HIS A 272 -0.59 -16.96 -11.13
N TYR A 273 -0.22 -15.95 -11.91
CA TYR A 273 0.62 -14.85 -11.46
C TYR A 273 -0.16 -13.55 -11.37
N VAL A 274 -0.04 -12.84 -10.25
CA VAL A 274 -0.52 -11.46 -10.11
C VAL A 274 0.66 -10.50 -10.04
N PRO A 275 0.79 -9.56 -10.99
CA PRO A 275 1.97 -8.70 -11.13
C PRO A 275 1.95 -7.50 -10.14
N SER A 276 1.96 -7.79 -8.84
CA SER A 276 1.99 -6.75 -7.79
C SER A 276 3.32 -6.00 -7.76
N PHE A 277 4.44 -6.70 -7.95
CA PHE A 277 5.78 -6.11 -7.95
C PHE A 277 5.93 -5.10 -9.10
N GLU A 278 5.59 -5.51 -10.32
CA GLU A 278 5.70 -4.71 -11.52
C GLU A 278 4.73 -3.54 -11.49
N THR A 279 3.49 -3.76 -11.06
CA THR A 279 2.49 -2.69 -10.90
C THR A 279 3.05 -1.57 -10.03
N VAL A 280 3.59 -1.89 -8.85
CA VAL A 280 4.11 -0.86 -7.95
C VAL A 280 5.41 -0.26 -8.47
N THR A 281 6.37 -1.08 -8.91
CA THR A 281 7.71 -0.59 -9.27
C THR A 281 7.76 0.19 -10.58
N MET A 282 6.84 -0.09 -11.51
CA MET A 282 6.76 0.59 -12.80
C MET A 282 5.77 1.76 -12.81
N SER A 283 5.12 2.04 -11.68
CA SER A 283 4.24 3.20 -11.51
C SER A 283 5.00 4.46 -11.12
N ALA A 284 4.39 5.63 -11.38
CA ALA A 284 4.97 6.87 -10.87
C ALA A 284 4.97 6.84 -9.33
N ARG A 285 6.18 6.92 -8.75
CA ARG A 285 6.45 6.75 -7.31
C ARG A 285 5.46 7.46 -6.39
N ARG A 286 5.07 8.69 -6.74
CA ARG A 286 4.16 9.56 -5.96
C ARG A 286 2.75 9.00 -5.73
N PHE A 287 2.33 8.00 -6.50
CA PHE A 287 1.00 7.37 -6.35
C PHE A 287 1.04 6.09 -5.53
N VAL A 288 2.19 5.42 -5.49
CA VAL A 288 2.28 4.03 -5.03
C VAL A 288 2.99 3.86 -3.70
N TRP A 289 3.82 4.81 -3.29
CA TRP A 289 4.54 4.74 -2.02
C TRP A 289 4.04 5.81 -1.05
N GLU A 290 3.92 5.42 0.22
CA GLU A 290 3.90 6.35 1.35
C GLU A 290 5.25 7.07 1.48
N GLU A 291 5.33 8.08 2.35
CA GLU A 291 6.53 8.92 2.49
C GLU A 291 7.80 8.15 2.87
N ASP A 292 7.66 7.00 3.54
CA ASP A 292 8.77 6.16 3.95
C ASP A 292 9.35 5.28 2.83
N LEU A 293 8.71 5.31 1.64
CA LEU A 293 9.15 4.62 0.43
C LEU A 293 9.18 3.10 0.57
N ARG A 294 8.45 2.59 1.56
CA ARG A 294 8.42 1.19 1.94
C ARG A 294 7.00 0.66 2.01
N HIS A 295 6.06 1.45 2.52
CA HIS A 295 4.65 1.09 2.53
C HIS A 295 3.99 1.52 1.23
N VAL A 296 3.20 0.60 0.66
CA VAL A 296 2.38 0.87 -0.53
C VAL A 296 1.10 1.55 -0.07
N THR A 297 0.64 2.56 -0.83
CA THR A 297 -0.57 3.30 -0.46
C THR A 297 -1.81 2.41 -0.42
N PRO A 298 -2.78 2.66 0.49
CA PRO A 298 -3.99 1.85 0.60
C PRO A 298 -4.82 1.77 -0.68
N ASP A 299 -4.81 2.84 -1.49
CA ASP A 299 -5.46 2.89 -2.80
C ASP A 299 -4.87 1.84 -3.76
N ILE A 300 -3.55 1.78 -3.84
CA ILE A 300 -2.85 0.86 -4.75
C ILE A 300 -2.96 -0.57 -4.28
N VAL A 301 -2.89 -0.79 -2.96
CA VAL A 301 -3.24 -2.08 -2.36
C VAL A 301 -4.65 -2.51 -2.77
N ALA A 302 -5.63 -1.61 -2.71
CA ALA A 302 -7.02 -1.91 -3.10
C ALA A 302 -7.14 -2.25 -4.58
N ARG A 303 -6.52 -1.45 -5.47
CA ARG A 303 -6.51 -1.70 -6.92
C ARG A 303 -5.81 -3.00 -7.30
N ILE A 304 -4.70 -3.35 -6.64
CA ILE A 304 -4.04 -4.64 -6.83
C ILE A 304 -4.94 -5.76 -6.32
N THR A 305 -5.56 -5.60 -5.15
CA THR A 305 -6.44 -6.62 -4.59
C THR A 305 -7.70 -6.84 -5.44
N GLN A 306 -8.24 -5.79 -6.07
CA GLN A 306 -9.32 -5.91 -7.04
C GLN A 306 -8.96 -6.85 -8.19
N ARG A 307 -7.69 -7.07 -8.54
CA ARG A 307 -7.31 -8.09 -9.54
C ARG A 307 -7.48 -9.52 -9.04
N PHE A 308 -7.38 -9.75 -7.73
CA PHE A 308 -7.71 -11.04 -7.12
C PHE A 308 -9.24 -11.24 -7.07
N VAL A 309 -10.02 -10.16 -6.99
CA VAL A 309 -11.49 -10.16 -6.80
C VAL A 309 -12.28 -10.05 -8.11
N ALA A 310 -11.80 -9.34 -9.14
CA ALA A 310 -12.49 -9.18 -10.43
C ALA A 310 -12.71 -10.52 -11.16
N ALA A 311 -11.88 -11.51 -10.79
CA ALA A 311 -12.07 -12.95 -10.95
C ALA A 311 -13.47 -13.50 -10.67
N ILE A 312 -14.25 -12.83 -9.82
CA ILE A 312 -15.54 -13.29 -9.29
C ILE A 312 -16.71 -13.08 -10.24
N GLN A 313 -16.52 -12.24 -11.27
CA GLN A 313 -17.65 -11.73 -12.04
C GLN A 313 -17.97 -12.50 -13.34
N ASP A 314 -17.18 -13.51 -13.73
CA ASP A 314 -17.26 -14.08 -15.09
C ASP A 314 -18.18 -15.31 -15.29
N ARG A 315 -19.03 -15.68 -14.31
CA ARG A 315 -20.18 -16.60 -14.57
C ARG A 315 -21.43 -16.25 -13.75
N ALA A 316 -22.37 -15.60 -14.44
CA ALA A 316 -23.83 -15.59 -14.24
C ALA A 316 -24.38 -15.35 -12.82
N ILE A 317 -24.70 -14.09 -12.54
CA ILE A 317 -25.96 -13.75 -11.87
C ILE A 317 -26.71 -12.84 -12.84
N ALA A 318 -27.90 -13.28 -13.25
CA ALA A 318 -28.80 -12.52 -14.11
C ALA A 318 -29.06 -11.13 -13.50
N ALA A 319 -28.96 -10.10 -14.34
CA ALA A 319 -29.22 -8.73 -13.94
C ALA A 319 -30.65 -8.60 -13.38
N PRO A 320 -30.84 -8.02 -12.17
CA PRO A 320 -32.10 -7.41 -11.83
C PRO A 320 -32.14 -5.99 -12.39
N ALA A 321 -33.32 -5.64 -12.91
CA ALA A 321 -33.64 -4.42 -13.62
C ALA A 321 -33.33 -3.13 -12.83
N ALA A 322 -32.99 -2.07 -13.56
CA ALA A 322 -33.06 -0.71 -13.05
C ALA A 322 -34.51 -0.36 -12.69
N VAL A 323 -34.77 0.19 -11.50
CA VAL A 323 -35.35 1.51 -11.12
C VAL A 323 -35.42 1.57 -9.56
N PRO A 324 -35.80 2.67 -8.87
CA PRO A 324 -35.32 4.05 -8.80
C PRO A 324 -34.56 4.35 -7.47
N THR A 325 -33.79 5.43 -7.51
CA THR A 325 -33.21 6.14 -6.37
C THR A 325 -34.26 6.55 -5.33
N ASP A 326 -34.04 6.23 -4.04
CA ASP A 326 -34.55 6.95 -2.86
C ASP A 326 -33.90 6.42 -1.55
N TRP A 327 -32.66 6.85 -1.22
CA TRP A 327 -32.14 7.04 0.17
C TRP A 327 -30.77 7.75 0.10
N PRO A 328 -30.42 8.68 1.03
CA PRO A 328 -29.36 9.64 0.82
C PRO A 328 -27.97 9.02 1.04
N ALA A 329 -27.12 9.13 0.03
CA ALA A 329 -25.69 8.88 0.18
C ALA A 329 -25.07 9.97 1.08
N GLN A 330 -24.26 9.55 2.06
CA GLN A 330 -23.39 10.47 2.78
C GLN A 330 -22.28 10.97 1.84
N PRO A 331 -22.08 12.29 1.68
CA PRO A 331 -21.09 12.84 0.77
C PRO A 331 -19.70 12.75 1.41
N TYR A 332 -18.92 11.74 1.04
CA TYR A 332 -17.46 11.76 1.26
C TYR A 332 -16.64 11.34 0.04
N GLU A 333 -17.24 11.29 -1.15
CA GLU A 333 -16.43 11.36 -2.37
C GLU A 333 -15.91 12.79 -2.51
N VAL A 334 -14.59 12.96 -2.41
CA VAL A 334 -13.87 14.20 -2.70
C VAL A 334 -14.06 14.51 -4.19
N ALA A 335 -15.21 15.10 -4.51
CA ALA A 335 -15.46 15.70 -5.79
C ALA A 335 -14.39 16.78 -5.99
N ARG A 336 -13.55 16.57 -7.00
CA ARG A 336 -12.58 17.56 -7.45
C ARG A 336 -13.34 18.85 -7.76
N ASN A 337 -13.05 19.95 -7.07
CA ASN A 337 -13.75 21.21 -7.34
C ASN A 337 -13.36 21.68 -8.76
N PRO A 338 -14.32 21.78 -9.71
CA PRO A 338 -14.03 22.13 -11.10
C PRO A 338 -13.44 23.54 -11.25
N ASP A 339 -13.57 24.39 -10.23
CA ASP A 339 -12.98 25.73 -10.21
C ASP A 339 -11.50 25.76 -9.77
N THR A 340 -10.92 24.62 -9.37
CA THR A 340 -9.52 24.50 -8.96
C THR A 340 -8.69 23.74 -10.00
N PRO A 341 -7.48 24.23 -10.35
CA PRO A 341 -6.62 23.57 -11.32
C PRO A 341 -5.96 22.33 -10.72
N ASN A 342 -5.30 21.54 -11.57
CA ASN A 342 -4.32 20.58 -11.08
C ASN A 342 -3.06 21.36 -10.64
N PHE A 343 -2.74 21.31 -9.35
CA PHE A 343 -1.50 21.86 -8.80
C PHE A 343 -0.30 20.96 -9.17
N THR A 344 0.03 20.85 -10.46
CA THR A 344 1.08 19.95 -11.00
C THR A 344 2.37 20.67 -11.36
N SER A 345 2.28 21.89 -11.89
CA SER A 345 3.41 22.77 -12.21
C SER A 345 2.90 24.19 -12.45
N ALA A 346 3.71 25.19 -12.11
CA ALA A 346 3.45 26.58 -12.44
C ALA A 346 4.68 27.19 -13.11
N THR A 347 4.69 27.20 -14.43
CA THR A 347 5.60 28.00 -15.23
C THR A 347 5.00 29.39 -15.47
N PRO A 348 5.80 30.48 -15.41
CA PRO A 348 5.28 31.81 -15.67
C PRO A 348 4.63 31.90 -17.06
N GLY A 349 3.34 32.24 -17.11
CA GLY A 349 2.53 32.23 -18.33
C GLY A 349 1.52 31.08 -18.43
N ASP A 350 1.53 30.12 -17.48
CA ASP A 350 0.50 29.08 -17.40
C ASP A 350 -0.89 29.67 -17.16
N ARG A 351 -1.90 29.12 -17.83
CA ARG A 351 -3.29 29.59 -17.75
C ARG A 351 -3.78 29.67 -16.30
N ASP A 352 -3.43 28.66 -15.49
CA ASP A 352 -3.94 28.50 -14.14
C ASP A 352 -2.99 29.11 -13.08
N PHE A 353 -1.74 29.42 -13.45
CA PHE A 353 -0.71 30.02 -12.59
C PHE A 353 0.15 31.06 -13.34
N PRO A 354 -0.44 32.15 -13.87
CA PRO A 354 0.26 33.08 -14.76
C PRO A 354 1.44 33.81 -14.09
N ALA A 355 1.43 33.92 -12.75
CA ALA A 355 2.50 34.50 -11.95
C ALA A 355 3.47 33.46 -11.34
N GLY A 356 3.30 32.16 -11.63
CA GLY A 356 4.04 31.08 -10.98
C GLY A 356 3.51 30.74 -9.57
N PHE A 357 4.20 29.84 -8.86
CA PHE A 357 3.90 29.56 -7.45
C PHE A 357 4.37 30.69 -6.54
N PRO A 358 3.58 31.08 -5.52
CA PRO A 358 4.00 32.06 -4.54
C PRO A 358 4.99 31.47 -3.53
N ILE A 359 5.78 32.35 -2.91
CA ILE A 359 6.37 32.08 -1.60
C ILE A 359 5.28 32.37 -0.58
N VAL A 360 4.96 31.39 0.27
CA VAL A 360 3.90 31.52 1.26
C VAL A 360 4.48 31.46 2.67
N THR A 361 4.13 32.44 3.48
CA THR A 361 4.51 32.54 4.89
C THR A 361 3.26 32.66 5.76
N ALA A 362 3.39 32.33 7.03
CA ALA A 362 2.28 32.43 7.98
C ALA A 362 2.76 33.03 9.31
N SER A 363 1.82 33.58 10.08
CA SER A 363 2.05 34.12 11.43
C SER A 363 2.65 33.12 12.39
N SER A 364 2.23 31.85 12.27
CA SER A 364 2.69 30.78 13.13
C SER A 364 2.63 29.44 12.41
N CYS A 365 3.27 28.44 13.01
CA CYS A 365 3.23 27.07 12.54
C CYS A 365 3.43 26.14 13.74
N MET A 366 2.63 25.08 13.82
CA MET A 366 2.73 24.11 14.92
C MET A 366 4.09 23.39 14.96
N GLU A 367 4.59 22.98 13.79
CA GLU A 367 5.88 22.31 13.60
C GLU A 367 6.37 22.56 12.16
N PRO A 368 7.69 22.59 11.87
CA PRO A 368 8.21 22.90 10.53
C PRO A 368 7.62 22.09 9.36
N ARG A 369 7.02 20.92 9.61
CA ARG A 369 6.35 20.11 8.57
C ARG A 369 4.94 20.59 8.19
N PHE A 370 4.30 21.42 9.01
CA PHE A 370 2.93 21.94 8.83
C PHE A 370 2.90 23.44 8.46
N ASP A 371 3.92 23.94 7.76
CA ASP A 371 3.97 25.33 7.32
C ASP A 371 3.02 25.61 6.16
N ALA A 372 2.82 26.90 5.85
CA ALA A 372 1.94 27.33 4.76
C ALA A 372 2.62 27.28 3.38
N SER A 373 3.90 26.88 3.29
CA SER A 373 4.67 26.88 2.04
C SER A 373 4.09 25.95 0.98
N GLY A 374 3.23 25.01 1.39
CA GLY A 374 2.54 24.09 0.50
C GLY A 374 1.38 24.69 -0.28
N PHE A 375 0.86 25.86 0.08
CA PHE A 375 -0.28 26.44 -0.61
C PHE A 375 0.03 26.84 -2.04
N MET A 376 -0.96 26.66 -2.92
CA MET A 376 -0.80 26.87 -4.36
C MET A 376 0.45 26.17 -4.90
N SER A 377 0.75 24.94 -4.47
CA SER A 377 1.91 24.19 -4.95
C SER A 377 1.55 22.70 -5.13
N THR A 378 2.47 21.91 -5.68
CA THR A 378 2.35 20.44 -5.78
C THR A 378 2.42 19.73 -4.43
N SER A 379 2.77 20.45 -3.37
CA SER A 379 2.87 19.93 -2.01
C SER A 379 1.49 19.70 -1.41
N ARG A 380 1.28 18.55 -0.76
CA ARG A 380 0.07 18.29 0.05
C ARG A 380 0.24 18.71 1.52
N ARG A 381 1.17 19.62 1.80
CA ARG A 381 1.36 20.15 3.15
C ARG A 381 0.15 20.98 3.55
N ILE A 382 -0.49 20.54 4.62
CA ILE A 382 -1.56 21.25 5.30
C ILE A 382 -0.91 22.23 6.27
N TRP A 383 -1.34 23.48 6.22
CA TRP A 383 -0.90 24.44 7.23
C TRP A 383 -1.65 24.18 8.54
N HIS A 384 -0.89 24.07 9.61
CA HIS A 384 -1.40 24.13 10.97
C HIS A 384 -0.81 25.38 11.63
N ALA A 385 -1.67 26.27 12.09
CA ALA A 385 -1.25 27.32 13.01
C ALA A 385 -0.68 26.68 14.29
N GLU A 386 0.00 27.47 15.12
CA GLU A 386 0.41 27.04 16.44
C GLU A 386 -0.76 26.44 17.24
N ARG A 387 -0.44 25.54 18.17
CA ARG A 387 -1.45 24.91 19.00
C ARG A 387 -2.12 25.94 19.91
N CYS A 388 -3.45 25.91 19.98
CA CYS A 388 -4.28 26.92 20.66
C CYS A 388 -3.97 28.34 20.13
N PRO A 389 -4.20 28.61 18.84
CA PRO A 389 -3.72 29.82 18.19
C PRO A 389 -4.39 31.08 18.77
N GLY A 390 -3.59 32.12 19.02
CA GLY A 390 -4.12 33.46 19.25
C GLY A 390 -4.61 34.09 17.95
N TYR A 391 -5.62 34.95 17.97
CA TYR A 391 -6.10 35.63 16.76
C TYR A 391 -5.74 37.12 16.79
N PRO A 392 -5.44 37.74 15.62
CA PRO A 392 -5.51 37.16 14.28
C PRO A 392 -4.31 36.27 13.94
N GLN A 393 -4.58 35.21 13.18
CA GLN A 393 -3.55 34.47 12.44
C GLN A 393 -3.54 34.98 10.99
N TRP A 394 -2.42 34.90 10.29
CA TRP A 394 -2.36 35.32 8.90
C TRP A 394 -1.51 34.40 8.03
N VAL A 395 -1.82 34.38 6.74
CA VAL A 395 -1.05 33.72 5.69
C VAL A 395 -0.79 34.74 4.57
N GLU A 396 0.46 34.96 4.21
CA GLU A 396 0.88 35.89 3.17
C GLU A 396 1.42 35.15 1.95
N PHE A 397 1.02 35.58 0.76
CA PHE A 397 1.43 35.05 -0.53
C PHE A 397 2.25 36.11 -1.26
N SER A 398 3.48 35.79 -1.63
CA SER A 398 4.40 36.66 -2.38
C SER A 398 4.75 36.06 -3.74
N PHE A 399 4.40 36.75 -4.81
CA PHE A 399 4.63 36.32 -6.19
C PHE A 399 5.80 37.09 -6.84
N ALA A 400 6.55 36.41 -7.70
CA ALA A 400 7.64 37.04 -8.46
C ALA A 400 7.12 38.04 -9.52
N ARG A 401 5.87 37.89 -9.96
CA ARG A 401 5.21 38.76 -10.93
C ARG A 401 3.82 39.14 -10.42
N PRO A 402 3.26 40.32 -10.78
CA PRO A 402 1.90 40.66 -10.40
C PRO A 402 0.91 39.61 -10.89
N LEU A 403 0.02 39.18 -10.00
CA LEU A 403 -1.12 38.32 -10.28
C LEU A 403 -2.39 39.17 -10.20
N THR A 404 -3.21 39.18 -11.24
CA THR A 404 -4.61 39.61 -11.11
C THR A 404 -5.37 38.45 -10.48
N VAL A 405 -6.07 38.66 -9.36
CA VAL A 405 -6.89 37.65 -8.68
C VAL A 405 -8.35 38.07 -8.78
N ARG A 406 -9.21 37.15 -9.18
CA ARG A 406 -10.67 37.32 -9.28
C ARG A 406 -11.44 36.48 -8.28
N ARG A 407 -10.86 35.40 -7.76
CA ARG A 407 -11.54 34.55 -6.78
C ARG A 407 -10.55 33.99 -5.77
N LEU A 408 -10.93 34.02 -4.50
CA LEU A 408 -10.23 33.32 -3.43
C LEU A 408 -10.92 31.98 -3.22
N LEU A 409 -10.17 30.88 -3.25
CA LEU A 409 -10.67 29.56 -2.86
C LEU A 409 -9.86 29.03 -1.69
N ILE A 410 -10.55 28.46 -0.69
CA ILE A 410 -9.92 27.86 0.50
C ILE A 410 -10.48 26.44 0.65
N GLN A 411 -9.60 25.50 0.99
CA GLN A 411 -9.95 24.12 1.28
C GLN A 411 -9.83 23.81 2.78
N SER A 412 -10.89 23.28 3.37
CA SER A 412 -10.85 22.74 4.73
C SER A 412 -10.02 21.46 4.81
N GLN A 413 -9.49 21.15 5.99
CA GLN A 413 -8.85 19.86 6.23
C GLN A 413 -9.86 18.71 6.10
N GLU A 414 -9.42 17.59 5.52
CA GLU A 414 -10.24 16.38 5.43
C GLU A 414 -10.71 15.95 6.81
N LYS A 415 -11.99 15.57 6.91
CA LYS A 415 -12.65 15.09 8.15
C LYS A 415 -12.70 16.11 9.31
N HIS A 416 -12.20 17.34 9.13
CA HIS A 416 -12.08 18.34 10.20
C HIS A 416 -12.60 19.73 9.79
N PRO A 417 -13.87 19.89 9.39
CA PRO A 417 -14.44 21.19 9.06
C PRO A 417 -14.40 22.18 10.23
N GLU A 418 -14.46 21.71 11.47
CA GLU A 418 -14.43 22.51 12.71
C GLU A 418 -13.12 23.31 12.88
N ARG A 419 -12.03 22.89 12.22
CA ARG A 419 -10.71 23.55 12.26
C ARG A 419 -10.54 24.63 11.20
N ALA A 420 -11.43 24.69 10.23
CA ALA A 420 -11.30 25.60 9.10
C ALA A 420 -11.60 27.06 9.51
N PRO A 421 -11.05 28.06 8.80
CA PRO A 421 -11.30 29.47 9.07
C PRO A 421 -12.79 29.81 8.96
N ARG A 422 -13.37 30.35 10.04
CA ARG A 422 -14.77 30.79 10.07
C ARG A 422 -14.89 32.27 9.75
N ARG A 423 -14.01 33.10 10.31
CA ARG A 423 -14.07 34.56 10.14
C ARG A 423 -12.73 35.08 9.65
N PHE A 424 -12.68 35.73 8.50
CA PHE A 424 -11.42 36.20 7.91
C PHE A 424 -11.60 37.39 6.94
N SER A 425 -10.52 38.10 6.66
CA SER A 425 -10.41 39.12 5.62
C SER A 425 -9.31 38.75 4.63
N PHE A 426 -9.45 39.21 3.39
CA PHE A 426 -8.46 39.00 2.33
C PHE A 426 -7.99 40.34 1.79
N HIS A 427 -6.68 40.53 1.73
CA HIS A 427 -6.05 41.81 1.42
C HIS A 427 -5.03 41.66 0.28
N TRP A 428 -4.77 42.77 -0.40
CA TRP A 428 -3.71 42.92 -1.39
C TRP A 428 -2.86 44.15 -1.07
N TRP A 429 -1.58 44.12 -1.46
CA TRP A 429 -0.67 45.25 -1.27
C TRP A 429 -0.77 46.21 -2.46
N ASN A 430 -1.04 47.49 -2.23
CA ASN A 430 -1.16 48.49 -3.30
C ASN A 430 0.16 49.23 -3.62
N GLY A 431 1.24 48.92 -2.88
CA GLY A 431 2.53 49.62 -2.97
C GLY A 431 2.89 50.35 -1.67
N GLU A 432 1.89 50.80 -0.92
CA GLU A 432 2.06 51.62 0.30
C GLU A 432 1.43 50.97 1.54
N CYS A 433 0.27 50.34 1.39
CA CYS A 433 -0.46 49.70 2.49
C CYS A 433 -1.27 48.48 2.03
N TRP A 434 -1.78 47.71 3.00
CA TRP A 434 -2.71 46.61 2.77
C TRP A 434 -4.12 47.14 2.55
N VAL A 435 -4.74 46.77 1.43
CA VAL A 435 -6.13 47.12 1.09
C VAL A 435 -6.98 45.86 1.05
N SER A 436 -8.18 45.90 1.65
CA SER A 436 -9.09 44.75 1.64
C SER A 436 -9.70 44.52 0.27
N ALA A 437 -9.59 43.28 -0.24
CA ALA A 437 -10.36 42.77 -1.36
C ALA A 437 -11.66 42.08 -0.90
N ALA A 438 -11.65 41.50 0.31
CA ALA A 438 -12.84 41.04 1.02
C ALA A 438 -12.68 41.32 2.51
N THR A 439 -13.72 41.83 3.15
CA THR A 439 -13.67 42.25 4.55
C THR A 439 -14.67 41.44 5.37
N ASP A 440 -14.20 40.89 6.48
CA ASP A 440 -15.02 40.25 7.51
C ASP A 440 -15.95 39.14 6.98
N VAL A 441 -15.38 38.28 6.13
CA VAL A 441 -16.07 37.12 5.58
C VAL A 441 -16.36 36.13 6.70
N VAL A 442 -17.62 35.70 6.78
CA VAL A 442 -18.05 34.60 7.65
C VAL A 442 -18.37 33.38 6.79
N ALA A 443 -17.60 32.31 6.97
CA ALA A 443 -17.72 31.04 6.26
C ALA A 443 -18.33 29.97 7.17
N THR A 444 -19.05 29.03 6.57
CA THR A 444 -19.55 27.82 7.24
C THR A 444 -19.12 26.62 6.40
N TRP A 445 -18.53 25.62 7.05
CA TRP A 445 -17.98 24.43 6.41
C TRP A 445 -18.83 23.24 6.79
N ASP A 446 -19.51 22.66 5.80
CA ASP A 446 -20.44 21.55 6.03
C ASP A 446 -19.70 20.21 6.13
N THR A 447 -18.56 20.09 5.44
CA THR A 447 -17.78 18.86 5.37
C THR A 447 -16.27 19.14 5.34
N GLY A 448 -15.48 18.18 5.85
CA GLY A 448 -14.01 18.28 5.78
C GLY A 448 -13.49 17.93 4.39
N GLY A 449 -12.53 18.71 3.88
CA GLY A 449 -12.01 18.59 2.51
C GLY A 449 -12.76 19.46 1.49
N GLN A 450 -13.82 20.15 1.92
CA GLN A 450 -14.63 21.04 1.10
C GLN A 450 -13.80 22.23 0.60
N TRP A 451 -14.02 22.61 -0.66
CA TRP A 451 -13.54 23.87 -1.23
C TRP A 451 -14.67 24.89 -1.22
N LEU A 452 -14.43 26.05 -0.61
CA LEU A 452 -15.30 27.22 -0.71
C LEU A 452 -14.58 28.32 -1.48
N GLY A 453 -15.35 29.13 -2.22
CA GLY A 453 -14.80 30.18 -3.08
C GLY A 453 -15.59 31.47 -2.99
N TRP A 454 -14.87 32.59 -2.93
CA TRP A 454 -15.42 33.94 -2.84
C TRP A 454 -14.96 34.78 -4.02
N ASP A 455 -15.92 35.33 -4.76
CA ASP A 455 -15.65 36.23 -5.86
C ASP A 455 -15.13 37.57 -5.34
N LEU A 456 -14.07 38.05 -5.98
CA LEU A 456 -13.39 39.30 -5.70
C LEU A 456 -13.53 40.21 -6.91
N GLY A 457 -13.52 41.53 -6.71
CA GLY A 457 -13.18 42.45 -7.79
C GLY A 457 -11.77 42.13 -8.32
N PRO A 458 -11.46 42.33 -9.61
CA PRO A 458 -10.13 42.04 -10.14
C PRO A 458 -9.09 42.92 -9.44
N VAL A 459 -8.25 42.30 -8.62
CA VAL A 459 -7.19 42.97 -7.86
C VAL A 459 -5.84 42.47 -8.33
N THR A 460 -4.94 43.38 -8.70
CA THR A 460 -3.61 43.02 -9.22
C THR A 460 -2.54 43.41 -8.21
N SER A 461 -1.78 42.44 -7.72
CA SER A 461 -0.66 42.68 -6.81
C SER A 461 0.37 41.55 -6.90
N GLN A 462 1.57 41.80 -6.35
CA GLN A 462 2.54 40.74 -6.07
C GLN A 462 2.35 40.15 -4.67
N ARG A 463 1.62 40.81 -3.78
CA ARG A 463 1.46 40.37 -2.39
C ARG A 463 0.01 40.35 -1.97
N PHE A 464 -0.41 39.24 -1.38
CA PHE A 464 -1.75 39.01 -0.86
C PHE A 464 -1.67 38.48 0.56
N LYS A 465 -2.67 38.78 1.39
CA LYS A 465 -2.73 38.32 2.78
C LYS A 465 -4.13 37.84 3.14
N LEU A 466 -4.22 36.61 3.64
CA LEU A 466 -5.40 36.07 4.30
C LEU A 466 -5.24 36.27 5.81
N GLU A 467 -6.13 37.05 6.42
CA GLU A 467 -6.11 37.36 7.85
C GLU A 467 -7.31 36.73 8.53
N ILE A 468 -7.09 35.83 9.47
CA ILE A 468 -8.08 34.94 10.07
C ILE A 468 -8.30 35.37 11.52
N PHE A 469 -9.56 35.59 11.89
CA PHE A 469 -9.98 36.07 13.21
C PHE A 469 -10.63 34.99 14.07
N GLU A 470 -11.13 33.92 13.45
CA GLU A 470 -11.84 32.83 14.15
C GLU A 470 -11.84 31.56 13.28
N ASN A 471 -11.80 30.38 13.89
CA ASN A 471 -12.06 29.10 13.24
C ASN A 471 -13.50 28.59 13.52
N SER A 472 -13.83 27.40 13.02
CA SER A 472 -15.21 26.90 13.02
C SER A 472 -15.62 26.16 14.30
N GLY A 473 -14.84 26.27 15.39
CA GLY A 473 -15.21 25.78 16.71
C GLY A 473 -14.20 24.86 17.41
N ASP A 474 -13.07 24.50 16.79
CA ASP A 474 -12.00 23.73 17.45
C ASP A 474 -11.12 24.65 18.34
N PRO A 475 -11.08 24.50 19.67
CA PRO A 475 -10.29 25.39 20.52
C PRO A 475 -8.77 25.17 20.42
N THR A 476 -8.34 24.09 19.77
CA THR A 476 -6.94 23.63 19.75
C THR A 476 -6.27 23.91 18.41
N TYR A 477 -6.99 23.84 17.29
CA TYR A 477 -6.40 23.83 15.97
C TYR A 477 -7.10 24.75 14.98
N LEU A 478 -6.30 25.55 14.27
CA LEU A 478 -6.68 26.22 13.01
C LEU A 478 -5.90 25.55 11.88
N THR A 479 -6.61 25.02 10.88
CA THR A 479 -5.98 24.36 9.74
C THR A 479 -6.60 24.78 8.41
N ILE A 480 -5.75 24.82 7.38
CA ILE A 480 -6.16 25.01 6.00
C ILE A 480 -5.40 23.98 5.17
N HIS A 481 -6.14 23.21 4.37
CA HIS A 481 -5.53 22.20 3.49
C HIS A 481 -4.83 22.88 2.32
N ASN A 482 -5.51 23.80 1.65
CA ASN A 482 -4.93 24.55 0.54
C ASN A 482 -5.69 25.86 0.31
N VAL A 483 -5.04 26.78 -0.39
CA VAL A 483 -5.62 28.04 -0.87
C VAL A 483 -5.31 28.16 -2.35
N TYR A 484 -6.24 28.68 -3.13
CA TYR A 484 -6.02 29.02 -4.53
C TYR A 484 -6.49 30.44 -4.82
N LEU A 485 -5.57 31.26 -5.30
CA LEU A 485 -5.84 32.60 -5.81
C LEU A 485 -6.09 32.49 -7.32
N LYS A 486 -7.36 32.39 -7.69
CA LYS A 486 -7.78 32.18 -9.09
C LYS A 486 -7.64 33.49 -9.88
N PRO A 487 -6.92 33.47 -11.03
CA PRO A 487 -6.66 34.66 -11.81
C PRO A 487 -7.91 35.37 -12.34
#